data_AF-A0A659UH69-F1
#
_entry.id   AF-A0A659UH69-F1
#
_cell.length_a   1.000
_cell.length_b   1.000
_cell.length_c   1.000
_cell.angle_alpha   90.00
_cell.angle_beta   90.00
_cell.angle_gamma   90.00
#
_symmetry.space_group_name_H-M   'P 1'
#
loop_
_entity.id
_entity.type
_entity.pdbx_description
1 polymer ?
#
loop_
_entity_poly.entity_id
_entity_poly.type
_entity_poly.pdbx_seq_one_letter_code
_entity_poly.pdbx_strand_id
1 'polypeptide(L)'
;LAKEPATYEHVPPESVGNRRRVMVSDQGGKANFLAELKRRGIDVPKDDHRLDALISVVKEREASGYAYEGADASFELLARKMLHGLPEFFHVTSFRCMIERRFD
;
A
#
# COMPACT_ATOMS: atom_id res chain seq x y z
N LEU A 1 6.21 -17.29 -3.83
CA LEU A 1 6.95 -16.46 -2.85
C LEU A 1 6.76 -16.95 -1.41
N ALA A 2 5.57 -16.84 -0.80
CA ALA A 2 5.40 -17.16 0.63
C ALA A 2 5.66 -18.62 1.06
N LYS A 3 5.61 -19.59 0.13
CA LYS A 3 5.85 -21.01 0.45
C LYS A 3 7.33 -21.43 0.33
N GLU A 4 8.10 -20.88 -0.61
CA GLU A 4 9.48 -21.31 -0.85
C GLU A 4 10.36 -20.16 -1.40
N PRO A 5 10.80 -19.20 -0.56
CA PRO A 5 11.55 -18.01 -1.01
C PRO A 5 12.90 -18.35 -1.65
N ALA A 6 13.54 -19.43 -1.18
CA ALA A 6 14.86 -19.87 -1.65
C ALA A 6 14.89 -20.27 -3.14
N THR A 7 13.73 -20.47 -3.77
CA THR A 7 13.64 -20.74 -5.22
C THR A 7 13.75 -19.49 -6.09
N TYR A 8 13.65 -18.30 -5.49
CA TYR A 8 13.68 -17.01 -6.21
C TYR A 8 14.68 -16.00 -5.61
N GLU A 9 15.31 -16.35 -4.49
CA GLU A 9 16.23 -15.49 -3.76
C GLU A 9 17.58 -16.19 -3.62
N HIS A 10 18.64 -15.58 -4.18
CA HIS A 10 20.00 -16.12 -4.06
C HIS A 10 20.50 -16.14 -2.61
N VAL A 11 20.12 -15.13 -1.82
CA VAL A 11 20.41 -15.00 -0.40
C VAL A 11 19.19 -14.41 0.32
N PRO A 12 19.02 -14.66 1.62
CA PRO A 12 17.99 -13.99 2.41
C PRO A 12 18.17 -12.47 2.33
N PRO A 13 17.14 -11.69 2.01
CA PRO A 13 17.27 -10.23 1.87
C PRO A 13 17.77 -9.57 3.17
N GLU A 14 17.44 -10.15 4.32
CA GLU A 14 17.87 -9.67 5.63
C GLU A 14 19.40 -9.75 5.81
N SER A 15 20.07 -10.68 5.10
CA SER A 15 21.54 -10.82 5.15
C SER A 15 22.28 -9.63 4.53
N VAL A 16 21.62 -8.85 3.68
CA VAL A 16 22.18 -7.65 3.03
C VAL A 16 21.51 -6.37 3.50
N GLY A 17 20.78 -6.42 4.63
CA GLY A 17 20.05 -5.28 5.18
C GLY A 17 18.79 -4.90 4.39
N ASN A 18 18.37 -5.74 3.44
CA ASN A 18 17.14 -5.56 2.68
C ASN A 18 15.99 -6.32 3.34
N ARG A 19 14.78 -6.15 2.79
CA ARG A 19 13.57 -6.85 3.24
C ARG A 19 12.83 -7.41 2.06
N ARG A 20 12.21 -8.57 2.25
CA ARG A 20 11.34 -9.17 1.24
C ARG A 20 10.15 -8.24 0.99
N ARG A 21 9.95 -7.86 -0.27
CA ARG A 21 8.78 -7.08 -0.69
C ARG A 21 7.80 -8.04 -1.35
N VAL A 22 6.57 -8.10 -0.83
CA VAL A 22 5.49 -8.84 -1.48
C VAL A 22 4.66 -7.82 -2.24
N MET A 23 4.56 -7.98 -3.55
CA MET A 23 3.74 -7.09 -4.36
C MET A 23 2.29 -7.12 -3.89
N VAL A 24 1.81 -5.96 -3.46
CA VAL A 24 0.40 -5.63 -3.35
C VAL A 24 0.05 -4.99 -4.68
N SER A 25 -0.38 -5.81 -5.62
CA SER A 25 -0.76 -5.40 -6.97
C SER A 25 -2.09 -6.02 -7.35
N ASP A 26 -2.63 -5.64 -8.50
CA ASP A 26 -3.83 -6.28 -9.08
C ASP A 26 -3.72 -7.82 -9.19
N GLN A 27 -2.52 -8.35 -9.42
CA GLN A 27 -2.27 -9.79 -9.48
C GLN A 27 -2.00 -10.41 -8.10
N GLY A 28 -1.90 -9.59 -7.05
CA GLY A 28 -1.69 -10.03 -5.67
C GLY A 28 -2.98 -10.53 -5.02
N GLY A 29 -2.93 -11.72 -4.43
CA GLY A 29 -4.06 -12.27 -3.67
C GLY A 29 -4.24 -11.62 -2.29
N LYS A 30 -5.39 -11.87 -1.66
CA LYS A 30 -5.74 -11.40 -0.29
C LYS A 30 -4.66 -11.72 0.77
N ALA A 31 -3.92 -12.83 0.59
CA ALA A 31 -2.81 -13.19 1.48
C ALA A 31 -1.63 -12.20 1.44
N ASN A 32 -1.35 -11.60 0.28
CA ASN A 32 -0.29 -10.58 0.15
C ASN A 32 -0.68 -9.31 0.91
N PHE A 33 -1.92 -8.86 0.76
CA PHE A 33 -2.45 -7.73 1.51
C PHE A 33 -2.36 -7.97 3.02
N LEU A 34 -2.78 -9.14 3.50
CA LEU A 34 -2.66 -9.49 4.93
C LEU A 34 -1.21 -9.45 5.43
N ALA A 35 -0.28 -10.02 4.67
CA ALA A 35 1.13 -9.98 5.04
C ALA A 35 1.67 -8.54 5.10
N GLU A 36 1.27 -7.71 4.14
CA GLU A 36 1.75 -6.34 4.01
C GLU A 36 1.12 -5.38 5.05
N LEU A 37 -0.13 -5.62 5.44
CA LEU A 37 -0.78 -4.93 6.56
C LEU A 37 -0.16 -5.32 7.90
N LYS A 38 0.03 -6.62 8.13
CA LYS A 38 0.69 -7.13 9.34
C LYS A 38 2.09 -6.55 9.52
N ARG A 39 2.85 -6.40 8.43
CA ARG A 39 4.18 -5.77 8.43
C ARG A 39 4.16 -4.32 8.93
N ARG A 40 3.05 -3.61 8.77
CA ARG A 40 2.85 -2.22 9.22
C ARG A 40 2.17 -2.12 10.60
N GLY A 41 2.02 -3.25 11.30
CA GLY A 41 1.29 -3.30 12.57
C GLY A 41 -0.20 -2.99 12.41
N ILE A 42 -0.78 -3.35 11.27
CA ILE A 42 -2.22 -3.27 11.01
C ILE A 42 -2.76 -4.70 11.01
N ASP A 43 -3.38 -5.10 12.13
CA ASP A 43 -4.03 -6.41 12.25
C ASP A 43 -5.47 -6.33 11.76
N VAL A 44 -5.83 -7.21 10.83
CA VAL A 44 -7.18 -7.33 10.29
C VAL A 44 -7.54 -8.81 10.08
N PRO A 45 -8.73 -9.26 10.51
CA PRO A 45 -9.19 -10.62 10.23
C PRO A 45 -9.30 -10.90 8.72
N LYS A 46 -9.03 -12.14 8.31
CA LYS A 46 -9.10 -12.54 6.89
C LYS A 46 -10.51 -12.46 6.32
N ASP A 47 -11.52 -12.56 7.17
CA ASP A 47 -12.96 -12.52 6.85
C ASP A 47 -13.57 -11.12 7.05
N ASP A 48 -12.77 -10.11 7.40
CA ASP A 48 -13.24 -8.73 7.53
C ASP A 48 -13.62 -8.14 6.15
N HIS A 49 -14.86 -7.69 6.01
CA HIS A 49 -15.36 -7.08 4.76
C HIS A 49 -14.59 -5.80 4.38
N ARG A 50 -14.01 -5.09 5.36
CA ARG A 50 -13.22 -3.87 5.11
C ARG A 50 -11.90 -4.18 4.42
N LEU A 51 -11.36 -5.39 4.62
CA LEU A 51 -10.18 -5.85 3.89
C LEU A 51 -10.52 -6.05 2.40
N ASP A 52 -11.68 -6.63 2.09
CA ASP A 52 -12.13 -6.80 0.70
C ASP A 52 -12.41 -5.45 0.03
N ALA A 53 -12.96 -4.50 0.77
CA ALA A 53 -13.13 -3.12 0.31
C ALA A 53 -11.77 -2.44 0.03
N LEU A 54 -10.78 -2.59 0.92
CA LEU A 54 -9.44 -2.04 0.73
C LEU A 54 -8.77 -2.62 -0.53
N ILE A 55 -8.86 -3.94 -0.72
CA ILE A 55 -8.30 -4.62 -1.91
C ILE A 55 -8.94 -4.07 -3.18
N SER A 56 -10.27 -3.90 -3.19
CA SER A 56 -11.01 -3.35 -4.32
C SER A 56 -10.57 -1.93 -4.66
N VAL A 57 -10.44 -1.06 -3.65
CA VAL A 57 -9.99 0.33 -3.84
C VAL A 57 -8.57 0.40 -4.37
N VAL A 58 -7.66 -0.46 -3.89
CA VAL A 58 -6.28 -0.51 -4.39
C VAL A 58 -6.26 -0.92 -5.86
N LYS A 59 -6.98 -1.97 -6.23
CA LYS A 59 -7.10 -2.44 -7.62
C LYS A 59 -7.66 -1.37 -8.55
N GLU A 60 -8.74 -0.71 -8.15
CA GLU A 60 -9.36 0.37 -8.91
C GLU A 60 -8.38 1.53 -9.15
N ARG A 61 -7.65 1.93 -8.10
CA ARG A 61 -6.65 3.00 -8.20
C ARG A 61 -5.49 2.60 -9.09
N GLU A 62 -4.97 1.38 -8.97
CA GLU A 62 -3.91 0.90 -9.87
C GLU A 62 -4.37 0.88 -11.33
N ALA A 63 -5.61 0.45 -11.60
CA ALA A 63 -6.19 0.51 -12.94
C ALA A 63 -6.31 1.96 -13.47
N SER A 64 -6.48 2.95 -12.59
CA SER A 64 -6.47 4.38 -12.94
C SER A 64 -5.06 5.02 -13.01
N GLY A 65 -3.99 4.24 -12.81
CA GLY A 65 -2.60 4.69 -12.95
C GLY A 65 -1.88 5.00 -11.64
N TYR A 66 -2.43 4.65 -10.49
CA TYR A 66 -1.72 4.74 -9.21
C TYR A 66 -0.70 3.60 -9.09
N ALA A 67 0.39 3.83 -8.37
CA ALA A 67 1.40 2.80 -8.11
C ALA A 67 1.63 2.66 -6.60
N TYR A 68 1.05 1.61 -5.99
CA TYR A 68 1.23 1.35 -4.57
C TYR A 68 2.52 0.58 -4.24
N GLU A 69 3.11 -0.11 -5.22
CA GLU A 69 4.38 -0.84 -5.08
C GLU A 69 5.54 0.05 -4.61
N GLY A 70 5.59 1.30 -5.08
CA GLY A 70 6.60 2.29 -4.70
C GLY A 70 6.17 3.25 -3.59
N ALA A 71 4.92 3.17 -3.12
CA ALA A 71 4.30 4.19 -2.28
C ALA A 71 3.86 3.63 -0.92
N ASP A 72 4.81 3.04 -0.19
CA ASP A 72 4.56 2.31 1.06
C ASP A 72 3.78 3.12 2.10
N ALA A 73 4.11 4.41 2.26
CA ALA A 73 3.42 5.32 3.17
C ALA A 73 2.00 5.65 2.70
N SER A 74 1.80 5.85 1.39
CA SER A 74 0.48 6.14 0.82
C SER A 74 -0.46 4.95 0.96
N PHE A 75 0.04 3.73 0.77
CA PHE A 75 -0.71 2.50 1.04
C PHE A 75 -1.08 2.41 2.53
N GLU A 76 -0.13 2.66 3.42
CA GLU A 76 -0.37 2.61 4.87
C GLU A 76 -1.45 3.60 5.31
N LEU A 77 -1.38 4.84 4.85
CA LEU A 77 -2.39 5.86 5.17
C LEU A 77 -3.78 5.46 4.68
N LEU A 78 -3.87 4.90 3.47
CA LEU A 78 -5.13 4.38 2.94
C LEU A 78 -5.68 3.25 3.81
N ALA A 79 -4.84 2.27 4.13
CA ALA A 79 -5.22 1.12 4.93
C ALA A 79 -5.69 1.54 6.34
N ARG A 80 -4.94 2.40 7.03
CA ARG A 80 -5.32 2.92 8.35
C ARG A 80 -6.65 3.69 8.28
N LYS A 81 -6.84 4.52 7.25
CA LYS A 81 -8.09 5.27 7.06
C LYS A 81 -9.30 4.34 6.91
N MET A 82 -9.18 3.26 6.13
CA MET A 82 -10.28 2.35 5.86
C MET A 82 -10.53 1.33 6.98
N LEU A 83 -9.49 0.87 7.65
CA LEU A 83 -9.58 -0.22 8.63
C LEU A 83 -9.80 0.30 10.06
N HIS A 84 -9.14 1.39 10.45
CA HIS A 84 -9.15 1.86 11.85
C HIS A 84 -9.86 3.20 12.03
N GLY A 85 -10.10 3.95 10.94
CA GLY A 85 -10.55 5.33 11.02
C GLY A 85 -9.40 6.22 11.52
N LEU A 86 -8.96 7.16 10.68
CA LEU A 86 -7.96 8.15 11.08
C LEU A 86 -8.68 9.43 11.54
N PRO A 87 -8.19 10.12 12.58
CA PRO A 87 -8.67 11.45 12.89
C PRO A 87 -8.34 12.41 11.74
N GLU A 88 -9.09 13.51 11.66
CA GLU A 88 -8.71 14.63 10.81
C GLU A 88 -7.51 15.33 11.46
N PHE A 89 -6.32 15.13 10.89
CA PHE A 89 -5.08 15.68 11.46
C PHE A 89 -4.96 17.19 11.26
N PHE A 90 -5.46 17.69 10.13
CA PHE A 90 -5.48 19.11 9.80
C PHE A 90 -6.58 19.39 8.79
N HIS A 91 -7.10 20.62 8.85
CA HIS A 91 -8.09 21.14 7.92
C HIS A 91 -7.46 22.29 7.13
N VAL A 92 -7.38 22.17 5.81
CA VAL A 92 -6.83 23.22 4.95
C VAL A 92 -7.91 24.27 4.69
N THR A 93 -7.86 25.41 5.38
CA THR A 93 -8.85 26.49 5.20
C THR A 93 -8.68 27.23 3.87
N SER A 94 -7.44 27.48 3.45
CA SER A 94 -7.15 28.09 2.16
C SER A 94 -5.77 27.65 1.66
N PHE A 95 -5.63 27.55 0.34
CA PHE A 95 -4.35 27.39 -0.34
C PHE A 95 -4.36 28.26 -1.60
N ARG A 96 -3.20 28.77 -2.00
CA ARG A 96 -3.02 29.53 -3.24
C ARG A 96 -1.91 28.88 -4.05
N CYS A 97 -2.21 28.49 -5.28
CA CYS A 97 -1.21 28.07 -6.26
C CYS A 97 -1.13 29.14 -7.35
N MET A 98 0.07 29.57 -7.73
CA MET A 98 0.30 30.46 -8.87
C MET A 98 1.13 29.69 -9.89
N ILE A 99 0.57 29.53 -11.09
CA ILE A 99 1.22 28.85 -12.20
C ILE A 99 1.48 29.90 -13.28
N GLU A 100 2.76 30.17 -13.58
CA GLU A 100 3.17 30.97 -14.72
C GLU A 100 3.59 30.02 -15.85
N ARG A 101 3.01 30.19 -17.03
CA ARG A 101 3.44 29.47 -18.24
C ARG A 101 3.86 30.52 -19.28
N ARG A 102 5.16 30.61 -19.53
CA ARG A 102 5.69 31.41 -20.65
C ARG A 102 5.65 30.54 -21.90
N PHE A 103 4.99 31.04 -22.93
CA PHE A 103 5.15 30.56 -24.30
C PHE A 103 6.07 31.58 -24.98
N ASP A 104 7.13 31.09 -25.61
CA ASP A 104 7.82 31.85 -26.67
C ASP A 104 7.05 31.68 -27.99
#